data_AF-A0A395H0P9-F1
#
_entry.id   AF-A0A395H0P9-F1
#
_cell.length_a   1.000
_cell.length_b   1.000
_cell.length_c   1.000
_cell.angle_alpha   90.00
_cell.angle_beta   90.00
_cell.angle_gamma   90.00
#
_symmetry.space_group_name_H-M   'P 1'
#
loop_
_entity.id
_entity.type
_entity.pdbx_description
1 polymer ?
#
loop_
_entity_poly.entity_id
_entity_poly.type
_entity_poly.pdbx_seq_one_letter_code
_entity_poly.pdbx_strand_id
1 'polypeptide(L)'
;MTINMAENKPLNYIVRGLQLVFALIIIGTDGYAIHVYHGHNDYVDSPVFGGEATLYAGVPAAWGFLLFCAGWTVLTVIFHSVKPSFASRPMISYIGIATETVAVLSWLAGFIAVAINVLTTDACSSGQNSCAELKAATAFGAFEWLLFIATASMTVTAFFKNRKRVSPSRISEPADEPRSELGGEKE
;
A
#
# COMPACT_ATOMS: atom_id res chain seq x y z
N MET A 1 -11.27 -12.58 19.93
CA MET A 1 -11.93 -13.34 18.84
C MET A 1 -10.85 -14.01 18.00
N THR A 2 -10.62 -15.30 18.20
CA THR A 2 -9.56 -16.07 17.52
C THR A 2 -10.02 -16.48 16.14
N ILE A 3 -9.50 -15.83 15.11
CA ILE A 3 -9.80 -16.14 13.71
C ILE A 3 -8.94 -17.35 13.28
N ASN A 4 -9.60 -18.46 12.96
CA ASN A 4 -8.99 -19.71 12.54
C ASN A 4 -8.51 -19.65 11.08
N MET A 5 -7.30 -20.17 10.85
CA MET A 5 -6.44 -19.88 9.69
C MET A 5 -6.71 -20.73 8.43
N ALA A 6 -7.68 -21.65 8.48
CA ALA A 6 -8.05 -22.51 7.34
C ALA A 6 -9.28 -21.98 6.56
N GLU A 7 -10.03 -21.06 7.16
CA GLU A 7 -11.37 -20.63 6.69
C GLU A 7 -11.37 -19.21 6.10
N ASN A 8 -10.20 -18.56 5.97
CA ASN A 8 -10.09 -17.13 5.66
C ASN A 8 -9.33 -16.82 4.35
N LYS A 9 -9.00 -17.83 3.53
CA LYS A 9 -8.60 -17.61 2.13
C LYS A 9 -9.61 -16.74 1.36
N PRO A 10 -10.93 -17.02 1.38
CA PRO A 10 -11.89 -16.19 0.67
C PRO A 10 -11.91 -14.75 1.20
N LEU A 11 -11.77 -14.56 2.52
CA LEU A 11 -11.72 -13.23 3.14
C LEU A 11 -10.55 -12.40 2.60
N ASN A 12 -9.36 -12.98 2.48
CA ASN A 12 -8.20 -12.28 1.90
C ASN A 12 -8.46 -11.87 0.44
N TYR A 13 -9.06 -12.73 -0.37
CA TYR A 13 -9.41 -12.39 -1.75
C TYR A 13 -10.47 -11.28 -1.82
N ILE A 14 -11.45 -11.30 -0.93
CA ILE A 14 -12.48 -10.25 -0.85
C ILE A 14 -11.85 -8.90 -0.50
N VAL A 15 -11.00 -8.84 0.52
CA VAL A 15 -10.33 -7.60 0.94
C VAL A 15 -9.44 -7.06 -0.19
N ARG A 16 -8.70 -7.94 -0.87
CA ARG A 16 -7.86 -7.57 -2.03
C ARG A 16 -8.69 -7.09 -3.22
N GLY A 17 -9.84 -7.72 -3.46
CA GLY A 17 -10.78 -7.30 -4.49
C GLY A 17 -11.35 -5.91 -4.20
N LEU A 18 -11.69 -5.65 -2.94
CA LEU A 18 -12.18 -4.33 -2.52
C LEU A 18 -11.11 -3.25 -2.66
N GLN A 19 -9.87 -3.55 -2.27
CA GLN A 19 -8.71 -2.68 -2.49
C GLN A 19 -8.55 -2.31 -3.97
N LEU A 20 -8.66 -3.31 -4.85
CA LEU A 20 -8.56 -3.09 -6.29
C LEU A 20 -9.69 -2.21 -6.83
N VAL A 21 -10.93 -2.44 -6.38
CA VAL A 21 -12.10 -1.66 -6.81
C VAL A 21 -11.95 -0.19 -6.39
N PHE A 22 -11.56 0.07 -5.14
CA PHE A 22 -11.37 1.44 -4.66
C PHE A 22 -10.20 2.13 -5.36
N ALA A 23 -9.09 1.42 -5.62
CA ALA A 23 -8.00 1.95 -6.42
C ALA A 23 -8.45 2.33 -7.85
N LEU A 24 -9.29 1.51 -8.50
CA LEU A 24 -9.83 1.84 -9.83
C LEU A 24 -10.77 3.05 -9.80
N ILE A 25 -11.60 3.18 -8.77
CA ILE A 25 -12.46 4.36 -8.56
C ILE A 25 -11.60 5.62 -8.43
N ILE A 26 -10.50 5.56 -7.68
CA ILE A 26 -9.58 6.69 -7.50
C ILE A 26 -8.86 7.02 -8.82
N ILE A 27 -8.41 6.02 -9.57
CA ILE A 27 -7.84 6.25 -10.91
C ILE A 27 -8.83 6.99 -11.82
N GLY A 28 -10.11 6.60 -11.81
CA GLY A 28 -11.15 7.25 -12.61
C GLY A 28 -11.47 8.67 -12.16
N THR A 29 -11.69 8.86 -10.86
CA THR A 29 -12.10 10.17 -10.30
C THR A 29 -10.96 11.19 -10.31
N ASP A 30 -9.78 10.81 -9.82
CA ASP A 30 -8.59 11.66 -9.75
C ASP A 30 -8.02 11.89 -11.15
N GLY A 31 -8.01 10.86 -12.01
CA GLY A 31 -7.61 10.99 -13.41
C GLY A 31 -8.53 11.93 -14.21
N TYR A 32 -9.83 11.87 -13.98
CA TYR A 32 -10.78 12.82 -14.57
C TYR A 32 -10.55 14.24 -14.06
N ALA A 33 -10.36 14.42 -12.75
CA ALA A 33 -10.08 15.73 -12.16
C ALA A 33 -8.82 16.37 -12.75
N ILE A 34 -7.74 15.59 -12.89
CA ILE A 34 -6.49 16.03 -13.53
C ILE A 34 -6.71 16.38 -15.00
N HIS A 35 -7.47 15.57 -15.74
CA HIS A 35 -7.76 15.83 -17.15
C HIS A 35 -8.58 17.10 -17.34
N VAL A 36 -9.57 17.36 -16.48
CA VAL A 36 -10.41 18.56 -16.55
C VAL A 36 -9.67 19.81 -16.09
N TYR A 37 -8.73 19.68 -15.15
CA TYR A 37 -7.90 20.78 -14.67
C TYR A 37 -6.87 21.17 -15.74
N HIS A 38 -7.32 21.93 -16.74
CA HIS A 38 -6.45 22.57 -17.71
C HIS A 38 -5.66 23.65 -16.97
N GLY A 39 -4.35 23.45 -16.82
CA GLY A 39 -3.49 24.42 -16.13
C GLY A 39 -3.71 25.84 -16.66
N HIS A 40 -3.93 26.78 -15.75
CA HIS A 40 -4.30 28.15 -16.08
C HIS A 40 -3.20 29.12 -15.67
N ASN A 41 -3.18 30.27 -16.33
CA ASN A 41 -2.29 31.37 -15.95
C ASN A 41 -3.07 32.28 -15.00
N ASP A 42 -2.65 32.32 -13.75
CA ASP A 42 -3.21 33.24 -12.77
C ASP A 42 -2.42 34.55 -12.84
N TYR A 43 -3.14 35.65 -13.08
CA TYR A 43 -2.58 36.99 -12.90
C TYR A 43 -2.56 37.30 -11.41
N VAL A 44 -1.37 37.34 -10.84
CA VAL A 44 -1.17 37.75 -9.44
C VAL A 44 -0.49 39.10 -9.42
N ASP A 45 -1.09 40.06 -8.72
CA ASP A 45 -0.43 41.31 -8.38
C ASP A 45 0.42 41.04 -7.14
N SER A 46 1.70 40.75 -7.35
CA SER A 46 2.64 40.42 -6.28
C SER A 46 3.60 41.58 -6.03
N PRO A 47 3.56 42.21 -4.83
CA PRO A 47 4.47 43.32 -4.51
C PRO A 47 5.96 42.88 -4.47
N VAL A 48 6.23 41.57 -4.47
CA VAL A 48 7.58 40.99 -4.49
C VAL A 48 8.25 41.11 -5.86
N PHE A 49 7.48 41.13 -6.96
CA PHE A 49 8.02 41.19 -8.33
C PHE A 49 7.89 42.57 -8.99
N GLY A 50 7.36 43.58 -8.29
CA GLY A 50 7.32 44.96 -8.78
C GLY A 50 6.40 45.19 -9.99
N GLY A 51 5.35 44.39 -10.15
CA GLY A 51 4.36 44.52 -11.23
C GLY A 51 3.46 43.29 -11.37
N GLU A 52 2.61 43.30 -12.40
CA GLU A 52 1.75 42.16 -12.75
C GLU A 52 2.61 40.95 -13.17
N ALA A 53 2.49 39.84 -12.46
CA ALA A 53 3.16 38.59 -12.79
C ALA A 53 2.13 37.52 -13.17
N THR A 54 2.36 36.86 -14.30
CA THR A 54 1.58 35.69 -14.71
C THR A 54 2.25 34.43 -14.14
N LEU A 55 1.59 33.78 -13.19
CA LEU A 55 2.04 32.49 -12.66
C LEU A 55 1.25 31.37 -13.33
N TYR A 56 1.96 30.37 -13.84
CA TYR A 56 1.32 29.16 -14.36
C TYR A 56 0.97 28.23 -13.19
N ALA A 57 -0.33 28.11 -12.90
CA ALA A 57 -0.85 27.16 -11.93
C ALA A 57 -1.04 25.79 -12.59
N GLY A 58 -0.05 24.92 -12.43
CA GLY A 58 -0.12 23.53 -12.88
C GLY A 58 -1.02 22.66 -11.99
N VAL A 59 -1.27 21.43 -12.43
CA VAL A 59 -2.00 20.42 -11.64
C VAL A 59 -1.29 20.16 -10.31
N PRO A 60 -2.01 20.13 -9.16
CA PRO A 60 -1.41 19.86 -7.87
C PRO A 60 -0.69 18.51 -7.80
N ALA A 61 0.55 18.50 -7.28
CA ALA A 61 1.34 17.28 -7.11
C ALA A 61 0.67 16.24 -6.18
N ALA A 62 -0.21 16.69 -5.29
CA ALA A 62 -0.99 15.82 -4.40
C ALA A 62 -1.89 14.85 -5.18
N TRP A 63 -2.52 15.33 -6.27
CA TRP A 63 -3.42 14.52 -7.10
C TRP A 63 -2.60 13.46 -7.85
N GLY A 64 -1.47 13.86 -8.45
CA GLY A 64 -0.55 12.90 -9.08
C GLY A 64 -0.01 11.83 -8.12
N PHE A 65 0.24 12.16 -6.86
CA PHE A 65 0.70 11.20 -5.87
C PHE A 65 -0.40 10.20 -5.44
N LEU A 66 -1.67 10.64 -5.34
CA LEU A 66 -2.78 9.74 -5.05
C LEU A 66 -3.03 8.76 -6.21
N LEU A 67 -2.97 9.23 -7.47
CA LEU A 67 -2.94 8.36 -8.65
C LEU A 67 -1.81 7.33 -8.61
N PHE A 68 -0.60 7.76 -8.24
CA PHE A 68 0.53 6.84 -8.09
C PHE A 68 0.24 5.76 -7.03
N CYS A 69 -0.35 6.13 -5.88
CA CYS A 69 -0.74 5.17 -4.85
C CYS A 69 -1.78 4.16 -5.36
N ALA A 70 -2.75 4.62 -6.15
CA ALA A 70 -3.75 3.76 -6.77
C ALA A 70 -3.10 2.78 -7.78
N GLY A 71 -2.19 3.25 -8.62
CA GLY A 71 -1.42 2.39 -9.53
C GLY A 71 -0.54 1.37 -8.79
N TRP A 72 0.12 1.78 -7.70
CA TRP A 72 0.89 0.90 -6.82
C TRP A 72 0.04 -0.21 -6.20
N THR A 73 -1.22 0.10 -5.88
CA THR A 73 -2.18 -0.87 -5.32
C THR A 73 -2.52 -1.96 -6.32
N VAL A 74 -2.74 -1.61 -7.58
CA VAL A 74 -2.95 -2.59 -8.66
C VAL A 74 -1.75 -3.56 -8.74
N LEU A 75 -0.53 -3.02 -8.71
CA LEU A 75 0.69 -3.84 -8.73
C LEU A 75 0.78 -4.75 -7.49
N THR A 76 0.41 -4.23 -6.32
CA THR A 76 0.41 -4.99 -5.05
C THR A 76 -0.58 -6.16 -5.07
N VAL A 77 -1.77 -5.98 -5.66
CA VAL A 77 -2.76 -7.05 -5.82
C VAL A 77 -2.28 -8.13 -6.79
N ILE A 78 -1.67 -7.73 -7.91
CA ILE A 78 -1.06 -8.66 -8.88
C ILE A 78 0.05 -9.48 -8.20
N PHE A 79 0.97 -8.81 -7.50
CA PHE A 79 2.05 -9.47 -6.76
C PHE A 79 1.52 -10.51 -5.76
N HIS A 80 0.47 -10.17 -5.01
CA HIS A 80 -0.14 -11.09 -4.05
C HIS A 80 -0.87 -12.26 -4.70
N SER A 81 -1.43 -12.08 -5.90
CA SER A 81 -2.07 -13.16 -6.67
C SER A 81 -1.07 -14.21 -7.14
N VAL A 82 0.16 -13.78 -7.45
CA VAL A 82 1.25 -14.67 -7.92
C VAL A 82 2.04 -15.30 -6.76
N LYS A 83 1.96 -14.72 -5.55
CA LYS A 83 2.62 -15.20 -4.32
C LYS A 83 2.51 -16.71 -4.03
N PRO A 84 1.35 -17.40 -4.20
CA PRO A 84 1.25 -18.83 -3.91
C PRO A 84 2.18 -19.69 -4.78
N SER A 85 2.53 -19.22 -5.98
CA SER A 85 3.44 -19.92 -6.90
C SER A 85 4.89 -19.94 -6.37
N PHE A 86 5.26 -18.99 -5.50
CA PHE A 86 6.63 -18.82 -4.98
C PHE A 86 6.76 -19.12 -3.48
N ALA A 87 5.79 -19.82 -2.89
CA ALA A 87 5.66 -20.03 -1.44
C ALA A 87 6.88 -20.70 -0.76
N SER A 88 7.76 -21.35 -1.52
CA SER A 88 8.94 -22.05 -1.02
C SER A 88 10.08 -21.11 -0.55
N ARG A 89 9.98 -19.79 -0.76
CA ARG A 89 11.06 -18.84 -0.46
C ARG A 89 10.73 -17.91 0.72
N PRO A 90 11.51 -17.92 1.82
CA PRO A 90 11.26 -17.05 2.98
C PRO A 90 11.34 -15.55 2.64
N MET A 91 12.11 -15.17 1.60
CA MET A 91 12.19 -13.78 1.11
C MET A 91 10.82 -13.22 0.68
N ILE A 92 9.93 -14.05 0.14
CA ILE A 92 8.60 -13.62 -0.33
C ILE A 92 7.72 -13.15 0.83
N SER A 93 7.95 -13.68 2.04
CA SER A 93 7.24 -13.19 3.23
C SER A 93 7.72 -11.81 3.66
N TYR A 94 9.03 -11.53 3.58
CA TYR A 94 9.57 -10.21 3.91
C TYR A 94 9.14 -9.15 2.90
N ILE A 95 9.17 -9.47 1.60
CA ILE A 95 8.68 -8.58 0.55
C ILE A 95 7.21 -8.26 0.78
N GLY A 96 6.39 -9.26 1.14
CA GLY A 96 4.99 -9.03 1.48
C GLY A 96 4.77 -8.06 2.66
N ILE A 97 5.60 -8.11 3.70
CA ILE A 97 5.47 -7.16 4.83
C ILE A 97 5.91 -5.76 4.39
N ALA A 98 6.99 -5.66 3.62
CA ALA A 98 7.49 -4.39 3.11
C ALA A 98 6.48 -3.71 2.17
N THR A 99 5.88 -4.44 1.24
CA THR A 99 4.89 -3.89 0.31
C THR A 99 3.65 -3.38 1.04
N GLU A 100 3.15 -4.11 2.03
CA GLU A 100 2.01 -3.66 2.86
C GLU A 100 2.36 -2.41 3.67
N THR A 101 3.58 -2.33 4.21
CA THR A 101 4.01 -1.17 5.02
C THR A 101 4.13 0.08 4.15
N VAL A 102 4.76 -0.06 2.98
CA VAL A 102 4.86 1.04 2.00
C VAL A 102 3.47 1.49 1.57
N ALA A 103 2.55 0.56 1.30
CA ALA A 103 1.18 0.89 0.93
C ALA A 103 0.43 1.64 2.04
N VAL A 104 0.50 1.19 3.29
CA VAL A 104 -0.11 1.91 4.43
C VAL A 104 0.39 3.35 4.53
N LEU A 105 1.71 3.55 4.42
CA LEU A 105 2.32 4.88 4.53
C LEU A 105 1.99 5.76 3.32
N SER A 106 2.03 5.20 2.10
CA SER A 106 1.74 5.95 0.88
C SER A 106 0.29 6.39 0.83
N TRP A 107 -0.66 5.52 1.20
CA TRP A 107 -2.08 5.86 1.24
C TRP A 107 -2.38 6.90 2.31
N LEU A 108 -1.76 6.81 3.49
CA LEU A 108 -1.89 7.82 4.55
C LEU A 108 -1.44 9.20 4.04
N ALA A 109 -0.26 9.27 3.43
CA ALA A 109 0.25 10.51 2.88
C ALA A 109 -0.63 11.02 1.73
N GLY A 110 -1.12 10.13 0.87
CA GLY A 110 -1.89 10.48 -0.32
C GLY A 110 -3.23 11.11 0.00
N PHE A 111 -4.05 10.48 0.83
CA PHE A 111 -5.38 11.03 1.14
C PHE A 111 -5.27 12.33 1.94
N ILE A 112 -4.28 12.46 2.84
CA ILE A 112 -4.06 13.71 3.61
C ILE A 112 -3.62 14.83 2.68
N ALA A 113 -2.70 14.56 1.75
CA ALA A 113 -2.24 15.56 0.79
C ALA A 113 -3.39 16.10 -0.06
N VAL A 114 -4.27 15.22 -0.56
CA VAL A 114 -5.45 15.64 -1.33
C VAL A 114 -6.47 16.35 -0.44
N ALA A 115 -6.70 15.88 0.79
CA ALA A 115 -7.62 16.53 1.73
C ALA A 115 -7.21 17.98 2.04
N ILE A 116 -5.92 18.22 2.32
CA ILE A 116 -5.40 19.57 2.55
C ILE A 116 -5.52 20.39 1.28
N ASN A 117 -5.15 19.82 0.13
CA ASN A 117 -5.21 20.54 -1.15
C ASN A 117 -6.64 21.00 -1.48
N VAL A 118 -7.65 20.14 -1.30
CA VAL A 118 -9.07 20.48 -1.48
C VAL A 118 -9.55 21.55 -0.49
N LEU A 119 -8.95 21.62 0.70
CA LEU A 119 -9.30 22.61 1.71
C LEU A 119 -8.64 23.97 1.48
N THR A 120 -7.42 23.98 0.94
CA THR A 120 -6.60 25.20 0.80
C THR A 120 -6.63 25.83 -0.58
N THR A 121 -7.04 25.10 -1.62
CA THR A 121 -7.01 25.62 -2.99
C THR A 121 -8.35 26.17 -3.43
N ASP A 122 -8.33 27.37 -4.02
CA ASP A 122 -9.47 27.99 -4.71
C ASP A 122 -9.87 27.24 -6.00
N ALA A 123 -9.20 26.12 -6.32
CA ALA A 123 -9.55 25.21 -7.41
C ALA A 123 -10.99 24.67 -7.27
N CYS A 124 -11.52 24.59 -6.05
CA CYS A 124 -12.93 24.30 -5.78
C CYS A 124 -13.84 25.54 -5.83
N SER A 125 -13.28 26.76 -5.78
CA SER A 125 -14.01 28.03 -5.79
C SER A 125 -14.25 28.59 -7.20
N SER A 126 -13.43 28.21 -8.20
CA SER A 126 -13.52 28.74 -9.57
C SER A 126 -14.60 28.09 -10.44
N GLY A 127 -15.55 27.36 -9.85
CA GLY A 127 -16.72 26.82 -10.56
C GLY A 127 -16.44 25.63 -11.48
N GLN A 128 -15.26 25.01 -11.39
CA GLN A 128 -14.98 23.76 -12.09
C GLN A 128 -15.63 22.60 -11.33
N ASN A 129 -16.45 21.82 -12.04
CA ASN A 129 -17.30 20.76 -11.47
C ASN A 129 -16.54 19.63 -10.75
N SER A 130 -15.21 19.58 -10.84
CA SER A 130 -14.34 18.48 -10.37
C SER A 130 -14.17 18.37 -8.85
N CYS A 131 -14.66 19.33 -8.07
CA CYS A 131 -14.48 19.35 -6.61
C CYS A 131 -15.22 18.21 -5.89
N ALA A 132 -16.36 17.77 -6.43
CA ALA A 132 -17.13 16.68 -5.84
C ALA A 132 -16.39 15.34 -5.99
N GLU A 133 -15.74 15.13 -7.12
CA GLU A 133 -14.95 13.97 -7.50
C GLU A 133 -13.70 13.88 -6.62
N LEU A 134 -13.01 14.99 -6.37
CA LEU A 134 -11.85 15.06 -5.47
C LEU A 134 -12.21 14.75 -4.01
N LYS A 135 -13.38 15.20 -3.54
CA LYS A 135 -13.89 14.83 -2.22
C LYS A 135 -14.20 13.34 -2.13
N ALA A 136 -14.79 12.77 -3.18
CA ALA A 136 -15.02 11.34 -3.27
C ALA A 136 -13.69 10.56 -3.27
N ALA A 137 -12.72 10.98 -4.09
CA ALA A 137 -11.39 10.36 -4.16
C ALA A 137 -10.68 10.37 -2.79
N THR A 138 -10.80 11.48 -2.04
CA THR A 138 -10.26 11.59 -0.68
C THR A 138 -10.92 10.59 0.28
N ALA A 139 -12.25 10.45 0.23
CA ALA A 139 -12.99 9.51 1.07
C ALA A 139 -12.63 8.04 0.74
N PHE A 140 -12.60 7.70 -0.55
CA PHE A 140 -12.16 6.37 -1.00
C PHE A 140 -10.70 6.11 -0.61
N GLY A 141 -9.82 7.12 -0.68
CA GLY A 141 -8.43 6.99 -0.23
C GLY A 141 -8.30 6.70 1.27
N ALA A 142 -9.16 7.30 2.10
CA ALA A 142 -9.21 6.99 3.53
C ALA A 142 -9.72 5.56 3.81
N PHE A 143 -10.73 5.09 3.08
CA PHE A 143 -11.19 3.70 3.18
C PHE A 143 -10.12 2.72 2.71
N GLU A 144 -9.40 3.06 1.65
CA GLU A 144 -8.32 2.23 1.11
C GLU A 144 -7.17 2.11 2.11
N TRP A 145 -6.81 3.21 2.79
CA TRP A 145 -5.87 3.18 3.89
C TRP A 145 -6.29 2.22 5.01
N LEU A 146 -7.57 2.22 5.40
CA LEU A 146 -8.09 1.28 6.42
C LEU A 146 -8.00 -0.18 5.95
N LEU A 147 -8.27 -0.45 4.67
CA LEU A 147 -8.10 -1.79 4.11
C LEU A 147 -6.64 -2.24 4.16
N PHE A 148 -5.70 -1.35 3.85
CA PHE A 148 -4.27 -1.65 3.97
C PHE A 148 -3.82 -1.88 5.41
N ILE A 149 -4.38 -1.16 6.39
CA ILE A 149 -4.15 -1.45 7.82
C ILE A 149 -4.65 -2.86 8.16
N ALA A 150 -5.85 -3.22 7.68
CA ALA A 150 -6.40 -4.54 7.90
C ALA A 150 -5.52 -5.64 7.28
N THR A 151 -5.10 -5.53 6.03
CA THR A 151 -4.23 -6.51 5.37
C THR A 151 -2.83 -6.58 5.96
N ALA A 152 -2.26 -5.44 6.38
CA ALA A 152 -0.99 -5.39 7.09
C ALA A 152 -1.08 -6.15 8.42
N SER A 153 -2.15 -5.94 9.21
CA SER A 153 -2.35 -6.63 10.49
C SER A 153 -2.46 -8.16 10.32
N MET A 154 -3.16 -8.62 9.27
CA MET A 154 -3.27 -10.03 8.93
C MET A 154 -1.91 -10.62 8.52
N THR A 155 -1.12 -9.87 7.74
CA THR A 155 0.20 -10.30 7.27
C THR A 155 1.19 -10.41 8.43
N VAL A 156 1.19 -9.43 9.33
CA VAL A 156 2.05 -9.40 10.52
C VAL A 156 1.71 -10.55 11.47
N THR A 157 0.42 -10.76 11.76
CA THR A 157 -0.02 -11.87 12.63
C THR A 157 0.31 -13.24 12.03
N ALA A 158 0.18 -13.41 10.71
CA ALA A 158 0.59 -14.64 10.02
C ALA A 158 2.10 -14.89 10.12
N PHE A 159 2.92 -13.85 9.97
CA PHE A 159 4.37 -13.94 10.11
C PHE A 159 4.79 -14.39 11.51
N PHE A 160 4.22 -13.77 12.56
CA PHE A 160 4.51 -14.16 13.95
C PHE A 160 4.03 -15.58 14.28
N LYS A 161 2.86 -16.01 13.78
CA LYS A 161 2.38 -17.39 13.94
C LYS A 161 3.31 -18.40 13.27
N ASN A 162 3.81 -18.11 12.07
CA ASN A 162 4.74 -18.98 11.37
C ASN A 162 6.11 -19.08 12.08
N ARG A 163 6.62 -18.00 12.67
CA ARG A 163 7.84 -18.08 13.50
C ARG A 163 7.66 -18.97 14.74
N LYS A 164 6.51 -18.89 15.42
CA LYS A 164 6.21 -19.73 16.59
C LYS A 164 6.15 -21.22 16.26
N ARG A 165 5.70 -21.60 15.05
CA ARG A 165 5.69 -23.02 14.63
C ARG A 165 7.08 -23.59 14.32
N VAL A 166 8.05 -22.72 14.03
CA VAL A 166 9.44 -23.13 13.71
C VAL A 166 10.29 -23.32 14.99
N SER A 167 9.81 -22.91 16.16
CA SER A 167 10.49 -23.04 17.45
C SER A 167 9.52 -23.65 18.47
N PRO A 168 9.41 -25.00 18.58
CA PRO A 168 10.14 -25.75 19.61
C PRO A 168 10.26 -27.29 19.33
N SER A 169 11.11 -27.74 18.40
CA SER A 169 11.34 -29.20 18.23
C SER A 169 12.72 -29.62 17.71
N ARG A 170 13.73 -28.75 17.79
CA ARG A 170 15.13 -29.10 17.45
C ARG A 170 16.14 -28.91 18.58
N ILE A 171 15.69 -28.97 19.83
CA ILE A 171 16.59 -28.94 21.00
C ILE A 171 16.16 -30.01 22.02
N SER A 172 16.39 -31.26 21.65
CA SER A 172 16.59 -32.42 22.53
C SER A 172 17.16 -33.47 21.57
N GLU A 173 18.47 -33.61 21.47
CA GLU A 173 19.24 -34.43 22.41
C GLU A 173 20.75 -34.12 22.30
N PRO A 174 21.47 -33.90 23.41
CA PRO A 174 22.93 -34.00 23.45
C PRO A 174 23.34 -35.32 24.09
N ALA A 175 24.18 -36.11 23.41
CA ALA A 175 25.16 -36.97 24.07
C ALA A 175 26.26 -37.33 23.06
N ASP A 176 27.36 -36.63 23.21
CA ASP A 176 28.69 -37.03 22.80
C ASP A 176 29.07 -38.29 23.61
N GLU A 177 29.43 -39.39 22.95
CA GLU A 177 30.21 -40.47 23.57
C GLU A 177 31.36 -40.86 22.63
N PRO A 178 32.63 -40.71 23.08
CA PRO A 178 33.79 -41.08 22.29
C PRO A 178 34.15 -42.55 22.55
N ARG A 179 34.28 -43.37 21.50
CA ARG A 179 35.08 -44.59 21.58
C ARG A 179 35.90 -44.78 20.31
N SER A 180 37.20 -44.53 20.51
CA SER A 180 38.33 -44.80 19.63
C SER A 180 38.41 -46.25 19.16
N GLU A 181 38.63 -46.38 17.85
CA GLU A 181 39.44 -47.34 17.08
C GLU A 181 40.16 -48.49 17.81
N LEU A 182 40.06 -49.70 17.21
CA LEU A 182 41.05 -50.79 17.05
C LEU A 182 40.24 -52.09 16.79
N GLY A 183 40.34 -52.87 15.71
CA GLY A 183 41.30 -53.03 14.64
C GLY A 183 41.35 -54.53 14.28
N GLY A 184 41.15 -54.88 13.00
CA GLY A 184 41.44 -56.20 12.38
C GLY A 184 40.43 -57.33 12.62
N GLU A 185 40.36 -58.41 11.84
CA GLU A 185 40.94 -58.84 10.56
C GLU A 185 40.44 -60.30 10.34
N LYS A 186 39.89 -60.64 9.15
CA LYS A 186 39.73 -62.01 8.54
C LYS A 186 38.93 -63.06 9.37
N GLU A 187 38.18 -64.02 8.84
CA GLU A 187 38.04 -64.73 7.56
C GLU A 187 36.55 -64.97 7.24
#